data_AF-A0A1B9MWV0-F1
#
_entry.id   AF-A0A1B9MWV0-F1
#
_cell.length_a   1.000
_cell.length_b   1.000
_cell.length_c   1.000
_cell.angle_alpha   90.00
_cell.angle_beta   90.00
_cell.angle_gamma   90.00
#
_symmetry.space_group_name_H-M   'P 1'
#
loop_
_entity.id
_entity.type
_entity.pdbx_description
1 polymer ?
#
loop_
_entity_poly.entity_id
_entity_poly.type
_entity_poly.pdbx_seq_one_letter_code
_entity_poly.pdbx_strand_id
1 'polypeptide(L)' 'MTNDNLRKVHALIQKQPWDDDILVEIQKLIDNEPNLAIKRMMAMSMSAVTNKMENSKTIDK' A
#
# COMPACT_ATOMS: atom_id res chain seq x y z
N MET A 1 13.55 16.65 -3.39
CA MET A 1 12.44 16.22 -2.52
C MET A 1 12.38 14.71 -2.58
N THR A 2 12.65 14.05 -1.45
CA THR A 2 12.47 12.60 -1.31
C THR A 2 10.96 12.32 -1.37
N ASN A 3 10.54 11.32 -2.13
CA ASN A 3 9.13 10.96 -2.27
C ASN A 3 8.63 10.27 -0.99
N ASP A 4 8.42 11.06 0.06
CA ASP A 4 8.15 10.58 1.42
C ASP A 4 6.90 9.69 1.48
N ASN A 5 5.86 9.97 0.69
CA ASN A 5 4.66 9.14 0.64
C ASN A 5 4.94 7.75 0.06
N LEU A 6 5.72 7.66 -1.02
CA LEU A 6 6.12 6.37 -1.59
C LEU A 6 6.94 5.56 -0.60
N ARG A 7 7.87 6.21 0.12
CA ARG A 7 8.65 5.56 1.17
C ARG A 7 7.77 5.04 2.31
N LYS A 8 6.76 5.82 2.73
CA LYS A 8 5.79 5.40 3.75
C LYS A 8 4.95 4.21 3.28
N VAL A 9 4.46 4.23 2.04
CA VAL A 9 3.74 3.08 1.46
C VAL A 9 4.62 1.84 1.47
N HIS A 10 5.88 1.91 1.01
CA HIS A 10 6.79 0.76 1.07
C HIS A 10 7.03 0.27 2.50
N ALA A 11 7.17 1.17 3.48
CA ALA A 11 7.36 0.80 4.88
C ALA A 11 6.14 0.06 5.46
N LEU A 12 4.92 0.55 5.17
CA LEU A 12 3.68 -0.12 5.58
C LEU A 12 3.59 -1.54 4.99
N ILE A 13 3.93 -1.69 3.72
CA ILE A 13 3.89 -2.99 3.03
C ILE A 13 4.92 -3.98 3.62
N GLN A 14 6.08 -3.49 4.06
CA GLN A 14 7.13 -4.33 4.65
C GLN A 14 6.84 -4.72 6.10
N LYS A 15 6.02 -3.95 6.82
CA LYS A 15 5.68 -4.20 8.23
C LYS A 15 4.57 -5.25 8.34
N GLN A 16 4.96 -6.52 8.19
CA GLN A 16 4.07 -7.66 8.43
C GLN A 16 4.12 -8.12 9.91
N PRO A 17 3.02 -8.64 10.49
CA PRO A 17 1.68 -8.75 9.90
C PRO A 17 1.06 -7.38 9.63
N TRP A 18 0.21 -7.32 8.61
CA TRP A 18 -0.45 -6.07 8.25
C TRP A 18 -1.64 -5.81 9.18
N ASP A 19 -1.76 -4.57 9.61
CA ASP A 19 -2.91 -4.09 10.36
C ASP A 19 -4.15 -4.04 9.43
N ASP A 20 -5.36 -4.25 9.98
CA ASP A 20 -6.62 -4.31 9.21
C ASP A 20 -6.89 -3.02 8.40
N ASP A 21 -6.29 -1.90 8.80
CA ASP A 21 -6.46 -0.58 8.20
C ASP A 21 -5.34 -0.18 7.22
N ILE A 22 -4.36 -1.05 6.94
CA ILE A 22 -3.23 -0.74 6.04
C ILE A 22 -3.68 -0.21 4.67
N LEU A 23 -4.76 -0.76 4.11
CA LEU A 23 -5.28 -0.31 2.81
C LEU A 23 -5.84 1.11 2.90
N VAL A 24 -6.45 1.47 4.03
CA VAL A 24 -6.94 2.83 4.30
C VAL A 24 -5.77 3.78 4.46
N GLU A 25 -4.70 3.38 5.14
CA GLU A 25 -3.50 4.20 5.30
C GLU A 25 -2.79 4.45 3.96
N ILE A 26 -2.61 3.41 3.14
CA ILE A 26 -2.02 3.53 1.80
C ILE A 26 -2.90 4.42 0.91
N GLN A 27 -4.22 4.28 0.95
CA GLN A 27 -5.14 5.13 0.19
C GLN A 27 -5.03 6.61 0.60
N LYS A 28 -4.94 6.91 1.90
CA LYS A 28 -4.72 8.30 2.39
C LYS A 28 -3.40 8.88 1.87
N LEU A 29 -2.33 8.08 1.78
CA LEU A 29 -1.05 8.53 1.24
C LEU A 29 -1.14 8.79 -0.27
N ILE A 30 -1.89 7.96 -1.00
CA ILE A 30 -2.18 8.15 -2.42
C ILE A 30 -2.95 9.45 -2.62
N ASP A 31 -4.05 9.66 -1.89
CA ASP A 31 -4.93 10.81 -2.10
C ASP A 31 -4.20 12.15 -1.86
N ASN A 32 -3.32 12.18 -0.87
CA ASN A 32 -2.51 13.35 -0.50
C ASN A 32 -1.28 13.58 -1.38
N GLU A 33 -0.98 12.69 -2.34
CA GLU A 33 0.19 12.85 -3.21
C GLU A 33 -0.14 13.72 -4.44
N PRO A 34 0.51 14.90 -4.56
CA PRO A 34 0.31 15.80 -5.70
C PRO A 34 0.94 15.27 -7.00
N ASN A 35 1.97 14.44 -6.93
CA ASN A 35 2.65 13.94 -8.12
C ASN A 35 1.96 12.69 -8.69
N LEU A 36 1.44 12.81 -9.92
CA LEU A 36 0.73 11.73 -10.60
C LEU A 36 1.57 10.46 -10.79
N ALA A 37 2.86 10.59 -11.09
CA ALA A 37 3.73 9.43 -11.27
C ALA A 37 3.92 8.66 -9.95
N ILE A 38 4.10 9.39 -8.85
CA ILE A 38 4.22 8.80 -7.50
C ILE A 38 2.90 8.16 -7.08
N LYS A 39 1.77 8.85 -7.31
CA LYS A 39 0.42 8.32 -7.06
C LYS A 39 0.20 6.98 -7.76
N ARG A 40 0.61 6.84 -9.03
CA ARG A 40 0.53 5.59 -9.79
C ARG A 40 1.41 4.48 -9.20
N MET A 41 2.65 4.80 -8.81
CA MET A 41 3.55 3.83 -8.18
C MET A 41 3.00 3.30 -6.85
N MET A 42 2.44 4.17 -6.03
CA MET A 42 1.80 3.78 -4.77
C MET A 42 0.54 2.94 -5.00
N ALA A 43 -0.29 3.29 -6.00
CA ALA A 43 -1.48 2.49 -6.35
C ALA A 43 -1.11 1.07 -6.83
N MET A 44 -0.03 0.93 -7.60
CA MET A 44 0.49 -0.41 -7.98
C MET A 44 0.95 -1.20 -6.74
N SER A 45 1.60 -0.51 -5.79
CA SER A 45 2.04 -1.11 -4.53
C SER A 45 0.84 -1.57 -3.67
N MET A 46 -0.24 -0.79 -3.62
CA MET A 46 -1.49 -1.15 -2.95
C MET A 46 -2.14 -2.40 -3.58
N SER A 47 -2.20 -2.49 -4.91
CA SER A 47 -2.76 -3.67 -5.59
C SER A 47 -1.99 -4.95 -5.26
N ALA A 48 -0.66 -4.88 -5.13
CA ALA A 48 0.15 -6.03 -4.72
C ALA A 48 -0.19 -6.51 -3.29
N VAL A 49 -0.54 -5.58 -2.40
CA VAL A 49 -0.97 -5.89 -1.02
C VAL A 49 -2.34 -6.54 -1.02
N THR A 50 -3.31 -5.96 -1.73
CA THR A 50 -4.67 -6.51 -1.84
C THR A 50 -4.64 -7.94 -2.38
N ASN A 51 -3.89 -8.18 -3.47
CA ASN A 51 -3.75 -9.52 -4.05
C ASN A 51 -3.13 -10.51 -3.06
N LYS A 52 -2.15 -10.09 -2.25
CA LYS A 52 -1.56 -10.95 -1.21
C LYS A 52 -2.56 -11.24 -0.09
N MET A 53 -3.30 -10.24 0.38
CA MET A 53 -4.33 -10.40 1.41
C MET A 53 -5.45 -11.35 0.96
N GLU A 54 -5.92 -11.22 -0.28
CA GLU A 54 -6.92 -12.11 -0.86
C GLU A 54 -6.41 -13.55 -0.95
N ASN A 55 -5.17 -13.75 -1.40
CA ASN A 55 -4.56 -15.07 -1.48
C ASN A 55 -4.26 -15.70 -0.11
N SER A 56 -3.93 -14.91 0.91
CA SER A 56 -3.78 -15.40 2.28
C SER A 56 -5.11 -15.88 2.86
N LYS A 57 -6.25 -15.31 2.46
CA LYS A 57 -7.58 -15.75 2.91
C LYS A 57 -8.06 -17.05 2.23
N THR A 58 -7.53 -17.41 1.07
CA THR A 58 -7.91 -18.64 0.34
C THR A 58 -7.15 -19.89 0.76
N ILE A 59 -6.03 -19.76 1.47
CA ILE A 59 -5.21 -20.91 1.91
C ILE A 59 -5.78 -21.58 3.18
N ASP A 60 -6.66 -20.90 3.92
CA ASP A 60 -7.36 -21.45 5.10
C ASP A 60 -8.67 -22.20 4.78
N LYS A 61 -8.76 -22.91 3.65
CA LYS A 61 -9.94 -23.74 3.30
C LYS A 61 -9.61 -25.19 2.98
#